data_AF-A0A225AY34-F1
#
_entry.id   AF-A0A225AY34-F1
#
_cell.length_a   1.000
_cell.length_b   1.000
_cell.length_c   1.000
_cell.angle_alpha   90.00
_cell.angle_beta   90.00
_cell.angle_gamma   90.00
#
_symmetry.space_group_name_H-M   'P 1'
#
loop_
_entity.id
_entity.type
_entity.pdbx_description
1 polymer ?
#
loop_
_entity_poly.entity_id
_entity_poly.type
_entity_poly.pdbx_seq_one_letter_code
_entity_poly.pdbx_strand_id
1 'polypeptide(L)'
;MEVAIVPASAVDIPDLLRVHKSAFKSDQFSNFMLAGRDENVHRNLMKQSIETWLSTHTSQLVKAVADDGNVVGWACWLVKGEDQSQPLMKPEHIRDWPNNVGSAPVLHGERVSTDEPGEYTNHASQLQNDKLKTPAQLVSRQMRNDLMKWEDQMKGRRYYVLQALVTSPHCQRQGVASQMIQWGVDRADAEKISC
;
A
#
# COMPACT_ATOMS: atom_id res chain seq x y z
N MET A 1 -24.46 13.17 0.46
CA MET A 1 -24.54 12.40 -0.80
C MET A 1 -24.63 10.93 -0.41
N GLU A 2 -25.62 10.24 -0.95
CA GLU A 2 -25.77 8.80 -0.75
C GLU A 2 -24.84 8.07 -1.71
N VAL A 3 -24.21 7.00 -1.23
CA VAL A 3 -23.32 6.15 -2.04
C VAL A 3 -23.53 4.69 -1.62
N ALA A 4 -23.43 3.78 -2.57
CA ALA A 4 -23.35 2.36 -2.27
C ALA A 4 -21.89 1.98 -2.00
N ILE A 5 -21.61 1.39 -0.83
CA ILE A 5 -20.31 0.80 -0.52
C ILE A 5 -20.35 -0.67 -0.93
N VAL A 6 -19.54 -1.04 -1.93
CA VAL A 6 -19.51 -2.40 -2.49
C VAL A 6 -18.07 -2.90 -2.63
N PRO A 7 -17.83 -4.23 -2.65
CA PRO A 7 -16.51 -4.78 -2.93
C PRO A 7 -15.98 -4.30 -4.29
N ALA A 8 -14.69 -3.97 -4.33
CA ALA A 8 -13.97 -3.70 -5.56
C ALA A 8 -13.47 -5.00 -6.19
N SER A 9 -13.28 -4.99 -7.50
CA SER A 9 -12.77 -6.12 -8.28
C SER A 9 -11.74 -5.66 -9.31
N ALA A 10 -11.13 -6.59 -10.04
CA ALA A 10 -10.10 -6.28 -11.02
C ALA A 10 -10.59 -5.35 -12.16
N VAL A 11 -11.90 -5.37 -12.49
CA VAL A 11 -12.45 -4.49 -13.53
C VAL A 11 -12.50 -3.02 -13.07
N ASP A 12 -12.44 -2.77 -11.77
CA ASP A 12 -12.54 -1.43 -11.18
C ASP A 12 -11.20 -0.69 -11.14
N ILE A 13 -10.07 -1.38 -11.36
CA ILE A 13 -8.71 -0.81 -11.24
C ILE A 13 -8.56 0.53 -12.00
N PRO A 14 -9.03 0.68 -13.26
CA PRO A 14 -8.94 1.96 -13.96
C PRO A 14 -9.62 3.11 -13.21
N ASP A 15 -10.80 2.88 -12.64
CA ASP A 15 -11.55 3.89 -11.90
C ASP A 15 -10.92 4.21 -10.53
N LEU A 16 -10.44 3.19 -9.82
CA LEU A 16 -9.74 3.39 -8.55
C LEU A 16 -8.49 4.26 -8.74
N LEU A 17 -7.71 4.02 -9.80
CA LEU A 17 -6.55 4.83 -10.16
C LEU A 17 -6.93 6.24 -10.58
N ARG A 18 -8.03 6.40 -11.33
CA ARG A 18 -8.56 7.71 -11.73
C ARG A 18 -8.92 8.55 -10.51
N VAL A 19 -9.68 7.97 -9.57
CA VAL A 19 -10.10 8.65 -8.33
C VAL A 19 -8.89 8.95 -7.45
N HIS A 20 -7.94 8.03 -7.31
CA HIS A 20 -6.70 8.24 -6.56
C HIS A 20 -5.88 9.38 -7.13
N LYS A 21 -5.60 9.36 -8.44
CA LYS A 21 -4.89 10.45 -9.11
C LYS A 21 -5.59 11.78 -8.87
N SER A 22 -6.91 11.83 -9.00
CA SER A 22 -7.66 13.07 -8.78
C SER A 22 -7.57 13.56 -7.33
N ALA A 23 -7.63 12.66 -6.35
CA ALA A 23 -7.62 13.00 -4.94
C ALA A 23 -6.26 13.55 -4.47
N PHE A 24 -5.16 12.98 -4.97
CA PHE A 24 -3.80 13.31 -4.53
C PHE A 24 -3.03 14.22 -5.48
N LYS A 25 -3.60 14.65 -6.62
CA LYS A 25 -2.94 15.51 -7.62
C LYS A 25 -2.29 16.75 -7.00
N SER A 26 -2.96 17.38 -6.05
CA SER A 26 -2.50 18.61 -5.38
C SER A 26 -2.09 18.37 -3.92
N ASP A 27 -1.97 17.12 -3.48
CA ASP A 27 -1.59 16.81 -2.10
C ASP A 27 -0.11 17.13 -1.86
N GLN A 28 0.15 18.02 -0.90
CA GLN A 28 1.51 18.48 -0.59
C GLN A 28 2.40 17.35 -0.08
N PHE A 29 1.83 16.44 0.71
CA PHE A 29 2.58 15.32 1.26
C PHE A 29 3.01 14.34 0.15
N SER A 30 2.08 13.92 -0.70
CA SER A 30 2.37 13.04 -1.83
C SER A 30 3.40 13.66 -2.77
N ASN A 31 3.24 14.94 -3.11
CA ASN A 31 4.20 15.67 -3.95
C ASN A 31 5.58 15.75 -3.32
N PHE A 32 5.66 15.99 -2.00
CA PHE A 32 6.91 15.98 -1.26
C PHE A 32 7.58 14.59 -1.27
N MET A 33 6.82 13.52 -1.03
CA MET A 33 7.34 12.15 -0.97
C MET A 33 7.82 11.63 -2.33
N LEU A 34 7.32 12.21 -3.42
CA LEU A 34 7.63 11.85 -4.80
C LEU A 34 8.57 12.85 -5.49
N ALA A 35 9.05 13.86 -4.76
CA ALA A 35 9.92 14.89 -5.32
C ALA A 35 11.17 14.26 -6.00
N GLY A 36 11.42 14.65 -7.25
CA GLY A 36 12.54 14.12 -8.05
C GLY A 36 12.32 12.73 -8.67
N ARG A 37 11.08 12.21 -8.65
CA ARG A 37 10.72 10.94 -9.30
C ARG A 37 9.97 11.16 -10.62
N ASP A 38 9.95 10.12 -11.44
CA ASP A 38 9.15 10.09 -12.66
C ASP A 38 7.64 10.23 -12.36
N GLU A 39 6.93 10.97 -13.22
CA GLU A 39 5.52 11.36 -13.02
C GLU A 39 4.59 10.12 -12.92
N ASN A 40 4.95 9.00 -13.54
CA ASN A 40 4.14 7.79 -13.54
C ASN A 40 4.45 6.86 -12.37
N VAL A 41 5.49 7.12 -11.58
CA VAL A 41 5.90 6.27 -10.46
C VAL A 41 4.76 6.09 -9.47
N HIS A 42 4.07 7.17 -9.10
CA HIS A 42 2.95 7.09 -8.17
C HIS A 42 1.82 6.22 -8.70
N ARG A 43 1.45 6.39 -9.97
CA ARG A 43 0.38 5.60 -10.62
C ARG A 43 0.74 4.12 -10.69
N ASN A 44 1.97 3.80 -11.09
CA ASN A 44 2.41 2.41 -11.25
C ASN A 44 2.46 1.69 -9.89
N LEU A 45 2.97 2.38 -8.88
CA LEU A 45 3.02 1.87 -7.51
C LEU A 45 1.62 1.65 -6.92
N MET A 46 0.71 2.59 -7.12
CA MET A 46 -0.68 2.43 -6.69
C MET A 46 -1.39 1.30 -7.43
N LYS A 47 -1.13 1.14 -8.73
CA LYS A 47 -1.68 0.02 -9.51
C LYS A 47 -1.23 -1.33 -8.92
N GLN A 48 0.08 -1.50 -8.71
CA GLN A 48 0.63 -2.70 -8.11
C GLN A 48 0.07 -2.98 -6.71
N SER A 49 -0.11 -1.93 -5.90
CA SER A 49 -0.71 -2.05 -4.56
C SER A 49 -2.15 -2.53 -4.63
N ILE A 50 -2.96 -1.95 -5.51
CA ILE A 50 -4.36 -2.36 -5.72
C ILE A 50 -4.45 -3.81 -6.19
N GLU A 51 -3.62 -4.21 -7.17
CA GLU A 51 -3.57 -5.59 -7.66
C GLU A 51 -3.18 -6.58 -6.54
N THR A 52 -2.24 -6.19 -5.69
CA THR A 52 -1.83 -6.99 -4.52
C THR A 52 -2.97 -7.13 -3.52
N TRP A 53 -3.68 -6.04 -3.20
CA TRP A 53 -4.80 -6.09 -2.26
C TRP A 53 -6.00 -6.85 -2.81
N LEU A 54 -6.25 -6.82 -4.12
CA LEU A 54 -7.33 -7.63 -4.71
C LEU A 54 -7.03 -9.13 -4.70
N SER A 55 -5.75 -9.52 -4.68
CA SER A 55 -5.32 -10.93 -4.65
C SER A 55 -5.08 -11.46 -3.24
N THR A 56 -5.02 -10.60 -2.23
CA THR A 56 -4.68 -10.96 -0.85
C THR A 56 -5.96 -11.17 -0.03
N HIS A 57 -6.10 -12.34 0.60
CA HIS A 57 -7.32 -12.69 1.37
C HIS A 57 -7.45 -11.89 2.68
N THR A 58 -6.37 -11.27 3.17
CA THR A 58 -6.41 -10.41 4.36
C THR A 58 -6.77 -8.97 4.04
N SER A 59 -6.94 -8.61 2.78
CA SER A 59 -7.37 -7.28 2.37
C SER A 59 -8.81 -7.28 1.90
N GLN A 60 -9.51 -6.20 2.24
CA GLN A 60 -10.85 -5.90 1.79
C GLN A 60 -10.83 -4.53 1.12
N LEU A 61 -10.85 -4.54 -0.20
CA LEU A 61 -10.92 -3.35 -1.03
C LEU A 61 -12.38 -3.06 -1.35
N VAL A 62 -12.88 -1.89 -0.94
CA VAL A 62 -14.24 -1.44 -1.19
C VAL A 62 -14.23 -0.14 -1.98
N LYS A 63 -15.27 0.05 -2.80
CA LYS A 63 -15.51 1.27 -3.59
C LYS A 63 -16.83 1.90 -3.17
N ALA A 64 -16.86 3.23 -3.18
CA ALA A 64 -18.06 4.03 -3.06
C ALA A 64 -18.57 4.39 -4.46
N VAL A 65 -19.80 3.98 -4.76
CA VAL A 65 -20.47 4.19 -6.05
C VAL A 65 -21.62 5.18 -5.85
N ALA A 66 -21.63 6.26 -6.62
CA ALA A 66 -22.72 7.23 -6.62
C ALA A 66 -23.93 6.73 -7.45
N ASP A 67 -25.07 7.43 -7.35
CA ASP A 67 -26.32 7.04 -8.01
C ASP A 67 -26.21 6.95 -9.54
N ASP A 68 -25.27 7.69 -10.13
CA ASP A 68 -24.96 7.67 -11.56
C ASP A 68 -24.05 6.49 -11.98
N GLY A 69 -23.70 5.61 -11.04
CA GLY A 69 -22.82 4.47 -11.25
C GLY A 69 -21.33 4.80 -11.18
N ASN A 70 -20.95 6.07 -10.98
CA ASN A 70 -19.55 6.45 -10.94
C ASN A 70 -18.89 6.08 -9.61
N VAL A 71 -17.68 5.53 -9.69
CA VAL A 71 -16.81 5.38 -8.51
C VAL A 71 -16.32 6.77 -8.08
N VAL A 72 -16.64 7.12 -6.84
CA VAL A 72 -16.33 8.43 -6.24
C VAL A 72 -15.38 8.34 -5.04
N GLY A 73 -15.07 7.13 -4.59
CA GLY A 73 -14.12 6.88 -3.50
C GLY A 73 -13.80 5.40 -3.38
N TRP A 74 -12.75 5.07 -2.63
CA TRP A 74 -12.42 3.71 -2.28
C TRP A 74 -11.60 3.63 -0.99
N ALA A 75 -11.62 2.48 -0.35
CA ALA A 75 -10.86 2.20 0.86
C ALA A 75 -10.27 0.78 0.82
N CYS A 76 -9.08 0.62 1.40
CA CYS A 76 -8.45 -0.68 1.61
C CYS A 76 -8.32 -0.94 3.11
N TRP A 77 -8.93 -2.02 3.57
CA TRP A 77 -8.85 -2.52 4.93
C TRP A 77 -8.01 -3.79 4.98
N LEU A 78 -7.05 -3.87 5.88
CA LEU A 78 -6.24 -5.07 6.10
C LEU A 78 -6.62 -5.70 7.43
N VAL A 79 -6.62 -7.03 7.49
CA VAL A 79 -6.66 -7.79 8.74
C VAL A 79 -5.25 -8.27 9.05
N LYS A 80 -4.72 -7.89 10.22
CA LYS A 80 -3.39 -8.27 10.72
C LYS A 80 -3.52 -9.02 12.06
N GLY A 81 -2.46 -9.73 12.47
CA GLY A 81 -2.41 -10.55 13.69
C GLY A 81 -2.55 -12.06 13.44
N GLU A 82 -2.31 -12.88 14.47
CA GLU A 82 -2.56 -14.34 14.42
C GLU A 82 -4.09 -14.58 14.46
N ASP A 83 -4.72 -15.31 13.54
CA ASP A 83 -4.44 -16.68 13.09
C ASP A 83 -3.96 -16.76 11.61
N GLN A 84 -2.67 -17.06 11.40
CA GLN A 84 -2.14 -17.49 10.10
C GLN A 84 -1.15 -18.64 10.27
N SER A 85 -1.61 -19.84 9.91
CA SER A 85 -0.81 -21.04 9.63
C SER A 85 -0.12 -20.97 8.26
N GLN A 86 0.36 -19.79 7.84
CA GLN A 86 1.36 -19.61 6.78
C GLN A 86 2.20 -18.36 7.08
N PRO A 87 3.52 -18.40 6.82
CA PRO A 87 4.37 -17.24 7.05
C PRO A 87 3.92 -16.10 6.14
N LEU A 88 3.60 -14.97 6.78
CA LEU A 88 3.56 -13.64 6.17
C LEU A 88 4.69 -13.54 5.14
N MET A 89 4.38 -12.96 3.98
CA MET A 89 5.38 -12.48 3.04
C MET A 89 6.59 -11.95 3.81
N LYS A 90 7.75 -12.53 3.52
CA LYS A 90 9.00 -12.11 4.15
C LYS A 90 9.15 -10.59 3.98
N PRO A 91 9.75 -9.87 4.95
CA PRO A 91 9.92 -8.40 4.96
C PRO A 91 10.75 -7.82 3.80
N GLU A 92 10.99 -8.60 2.75
CA GLU A 92 11.81 -8.33 1.59
C GLU A 92 11.09 -7.43 0.58
N HIS A 93 9.75 -7.42 0.53
CA HIS A 93 8.99 -6.60 -0.44
C HIS A 93 8.58 -5.19 0.05
N ILE A 94 8.69 -4.89 1.36
CA ILE A 94 8.50 -3.52 1.92
C ILE A 94 9.86 -2.84 2.16
N ARG A 95 10.97 -3.52 1.86
CA ARG A 95 12.32 -2.94 1.95
C ARG A 95 12.53 -1.77 0.99
N ASP A 96 11.73 -1.70 -0.06
CA ASP A 96 12.07 -0.95 -1.26
C ASP A 96 11.10 0.19 -1.60
N TRP A 97 10.22 0.57 -0.66
CA TRP A 97 9.53 1.86 -0.71
C TRP A 97 10.41 3.00 -0.13
N PRO A 98 10.94 3.91 -0.96
CA PRO A 98 10.93 3.92 -2.42
C PRO A 98 12.37 3.84 -2.99
N ASN A 99 13.21 2.96 -2.43
CA ASN A 99 14.62 2.87 -2.79
C ASN A 99 14.91 1.93 -3.99
N ASN A 100 13.94 1.20 -4.54
CA ASN A 100 14.20 0.27 -5.66
C ASN A 100 13.12 0.37 -6.77
N VAL A 101 13.15 1.45 -7.53
CA VAL A 101 12.42 1.55 -8.82
C VAL A 101 13.45 1.62 -9.94
N GLY A 102 14.24 0.55 -10.04
CA GLY A 102 15.19 0.30 -11.11
C GLY A 102 15.37 -1.20 -11.21
N SER A 103 14.79 -1.81 -12.24
CA SER A 103 14.74 -3.25 -12.54
C SER A 103 13.51 -3.98 -12.00
N ALA A 104 12.55 -4.16 -12.90
CA ALA A 104 11.48 -5.15 -12.77
C ALA A 104 12.09 -6.57 -12.62
N PRO A 105 11.45 -7.50 -11.89
CA PRO A 105 11.82 -8.89 -12.00
C PRO A 105 11.39 -9.40 -13.38
N VAL A 106 12.38 -9.65 -14.22
CA VAL A 106 12.28 -10.51 -15.39
C VAL A 106 11.78 -11.87 -14.89
N LEU A 107 10.60 -12.29 -15.36
CA LEU A 107 10.10 -13.63 -15.12
C LEU A 107 11.10 -14.63 -15.69
N HIS A 108 11.63 -15.48 -14.82
CA HIS A 108 12.53 -16.59 -15.18
C HIS A 108 11.86 -17.54 -16.18
N GLY A 109 12.37 -17.53 -17.41
CA GLY A 109 12.37 -18.67 -18.31
C GLY A 109 13.78 -19.26 -18.36
N GLU A 110 13.85 -20.57 -18.11
CA GLU A 110 14.93 -21.51 -18.44
C GLU A 110 16.25 -21.50 -17.64
N ARG A 111 16.46 -22.64 -16.94
CA ARG A 111 17.73 -23.18 -16.48
C ARG A 111 18.66 -23.44 -17.66
N VAL A 112 19.92 -22.98 -17.58
CA VAL A 112 21.10 -23.75 -18.01
C VAL A 112 22.25 -23.44 -17.04
N SER A 113 22.95 -24.50 -16.60
CA SER A 113 24.10 -24.48 -15.69
C SER A 113 25.39 -24.15 -16.42
N THR A 114 26.38 -23.57 -15.75
CA THR A 114 27.81 -23.95 -15.83
C THR A 114 28.59 -23.29 -14.69
N ASP A 115 29.47 -24.09 -14.09
CA ASP A 115 30.39 -23.80 -12.99
C ASP A 115 31.45 -22.74 -13.31
N GLU A 116 31.94 -22.02 -12.28
CA GLU A 116 33.35 -21.94 -11.89
C GLU A 116 33.55 -20.95 -10.69
N PRO A 117 34.51 -21.20 -9.77
CA PRO A 117 34.65 -20.50 -8.49
C PRO A 117 35.74 -19.40 -8.50
N GLY A 118 35.51 -18.30 -7.79
CA GLY A 118 36.52 -17.26 -7.54
C GLY A 118 36.29 -16.51 -6.23
N GLU A 119 37.18 -16.74 -5.27
CA GLU A 119 37.35 -15.93 -4.05
C GLU A 119 37.63 -14.46 -4.40
N TYR A 120 37.16 -13.53 -3.55
CA TYR A 120 38.01 -12.62 -2.77
C TYR A 120 37.15 -11.56 -2.04
N THR A 121 37.29 -11.56 -0.71
CA THR A 121 37.18 -10.40 0.21
C THR A 121 35.86 -9.63 0.30
N ASN A 122 35.08 -9.86 1.38
CA ASN A 122 34.02 -8.95 1.84
C ASN A 122 34.26 -8.52 3.30
N HIS A 123 35.21 -7.61 3.50
CA HIS A 123 35.33 -6.81 4.73
C HIS A 123 35.61 -5.34 4.35
N ALA A 124 34.66 -4.66 3.71
CA ALA A 124 34.72 -3.19 3.55
C ALA A 124 33.41 -2.50 3.09
N SER A 125 32.27 -3.18 2.99
CA SER A 125 31.04 -2.56 2.43
C SER A 125 30.06 -1.99 3.47
N GLN A 126 30.40 -2.05 4.77
CA GLN A 126 29.52 -1.60 5.86
C GLN A 126 29.66 -0.11 6.26
N LEU A 127 30.51 0.67 5.59
CA LEU A 127 30.78 2.08 5.96
C LEU A 127 30.56 3.12 4.84
N GLN A 128 29.93 2.78 3.72
CA GLN A 128 29.75 3.71 2.59
C GLN A 128 28.31 4.16 2.26
N ASN A 129 27.33 3.97 3.16
CA ASN A 129 25.94 4.36 2.90
C ASN A 129 25.46 5.60 3.67
N ASP A 130 26.39 6.53 3.96
CA ASP A 130 26.10 7.86 4.53
C ASP A 130 25.98 8.95 3.45
N LYS A 131 25.79 8.56 2.18
CA LYS A 131 25.44 9.47 1.07
C LYS A 131 24.01 9.99 1.26
N LEU A 132 23.85 11.31 1.10
CA LEU A 132 22.67 12.14 1.36
C LEU A 132 21.33 11.39 1.32
N LYS A 133 20.69 11.25 2.48
CA LYS A 133 19.27 10.90 2.57
C LYS A 133 18.46 12.14 2.25
N THR A 134 17.69 12.10 1.17
CA THR A 134 16.72 13.16 0.85
C THR A 134 15.73 13.35 2.02
N PRO A 135 15.14 14.54 2.21
CA PRO A 135 14.12 14.74 3.24
C PRO A 135 12.97 13.73 3.16
N ALA A 136 12.52 13.37 1.95
CA ALA A 136 11.50 12.34 1.73
C ALA A 136 11.93 10.95 2.25
N GLN A 137 13.20 10.58 2.09
CA GLN A 137 13.74 9.32 2.62
C GLN A 137 13.83 9.32 4.15
N LEU A 138 14.17 10.45 4.76
CA LEU A 138 14.19 10.60 6.22
C LEU A 138 12.78 10.47 6.80
N VAL A 139 11.81 11.16 6.22
CA VAL A 139 10.39 11.06 6.61
C VAL A 139 9.88 9.63 6.41
N SER A 140 10.15 9.01 5.27
CA SER A 140 9.78 7.61 5.00
C SER A 140 10.35 6.65 6.06
N ARG A 141 11.61 6.84 6.46
CA ARG A 141 12.25 6.03 7.49
C ARG A 141 11.58 6.23 8.84
N GLN A 142 11.29 7.46 9.20
CA GLN A 142 10.63 7.77 10.47
C GLN A 142 9.22 7.16 10.53
N MET A 143 8.41 7.36 9.48
CA MET A 143 7.08 6.74 9.38
C MET A 143 7.14 5.22 9.49
N ARG A 144 8.15 4.57 8.88
CA ARG A 144 8.37 3.13 9.01
C ARG A 144 8.68 2.73 10.45
N ASN A 145 9.57 3.48 11.13
CA ASN A 145 9.92 3.18 12.51
C ASN A 145 8.70 3.31 13.44
N ASP A 146 7.85 4.31 13.21
CA ASP A 146 6.65 4.54 14.00
C ASP A 146 5.61 3.45 13.74
N LEU A 147 5.43 3.03 12.48
CA LEU A 147 4.60 1.89 12.13
C LEU A 147 5.09 0.61 12.82
N MET A 148 6.39 0.32 12.79
CA MET A 148 6.95 -0.87 13.44
C MET A 148 6.74 -0.88 14.96
N LYS A 149 6.88 0.28 15.62
CA LYS A 149 6.59 0.40 17.06
C LYS A 149 5.12 0.15 17.36
N TRP A 150 4.22 0.68 16.54
CA TRP A 150 2.79 0.45 16.70
C TRP A 150 2.44 -1.02 16.46
N GLU A 151 2.99 -1.66 15.44
CA GLU A 151 2.80 -3.09 15.18
C GLU A 151 3.32 -3.98 16.33
N ASP A 152 4.43 -3.59 16.97
CA ASP A 152 4.95 -4.28 18.16
C ASP A 152 3.97 -4.23 19.33
N GLN A 153 3.30 -3.10 19.55
CA GLN A 153 2.26 -2.95 20.58
C GLN A 153 1.00 -3.78 20.30
N MET A 154 0.75 -4.11 19.03
CA MET A 154 -0.42 -4.86 18.60
C MET A 154 -0.14 -6.38 18.47
N LYS A 155 1.07 -6.85 18.83
CA LYS A 155 1.43 -8.26 18.80
C LYS A 155 0.46 -9.12 19.64
N GLY A 156 0.17 -10.32 19.12
CA GLY A 156 -0.73 -11.27 19.76
C GLY A 156 -2.22 -10.89 19.69
N ARG A 157 -2.58 -9.86 18.90
CA ARG A 157 -3.97 -9.44 18.68
C ARG A 157 -4.27 -9.46 17.20
N ARG A 158 -5.47 -9.89 16.85
CA ARG A 158 -6.04 -9.69 15.52
C ARG A 158 -6.64 -8.29 15.46
N TYR A 159 -6.35 -7.54 14.41
CA TYR A 159 -6.85 -6.17 14.25
C TYR A 159 -7.03 -5.77 12.78
N TYR A 160 -7.95 -4.85 12.53
CA TYR A 160 -8.12 -4.18 11.26
C TYR A 160 -7.20 -2.97 11.14
N VAL A 161 -6.74 -2.67 9.92
CA VAL A 161 -5.98 -1.47 9.58
C VAL A 161 -6.59 -0.82 8.35
N LEU A 162 -6.95 0.45 8.45
CA LEU A 162 -7.29 1.25 7.28
C LEU A 162 -5.99 1.64 6.56
N GLN A 163 -5.65 0.89 5.51
CA GLN A 163 -4.40 1.05 4.77
C GLN A 163 -4.46 2.16 3.73
N ALA A 164 -5.64 2.39 3.15
CA ALA A 164 -5.86 3.44 2.17
C ALA A 164 -7.30 3.96 2.26
N LEU A 165 -7.46 5.26 2.08
CA LEU A 165 -8.76 5.93 2.03
C LEU A 165 -8.69 7.05 1.01
N VAL A 166 -9.58 7.01 0.02
CA VAL A 166 -9.56 7.92 -1.12
C VAL A 166 -10.97 8.42 -1.41
N THR A 167 -11.13 9.72 -1.57
CA THR A 167 -12.40 10.33 -1.99
C THR A 167 -12.12 11.37 -3.06
N SER A 168 -12.88 11.30 -4.16
CA SER A 168 -12.85 12.28 -5.24
C SER A 168 -12.98 13.70 -4.69
N PRO A 169 -12.18 14.68 -5.13
CA PRO A 169 -12.25 16.07 -4.65
C PRO A 169 -13.66 16.67 -4.72
N HIS A 170 -14.43 16.33 -5.76
CA HIS A 170 -15.80 16.82 -5.94
C HIS A 170 -16.80 16.27 -4.91
N CYS A 171 -16.45 15.17 -4.23
CA CYS A 171 -17.28 14.47 -3.26
C CYS A 171 -16.75 14.58 -1.82
N GLN A 172 -15.65 15.32 -1.61
CA GLN A 172 -15.10 15.55 -0.28
C GLN A 172 -16.04 16.39 0.58
N ARG A 173 -15.98 16.18 1.91
CA ARG A 173 -16.84 16.83 2.91
C ARG A 173 -18.33 16.53 2.77
N GLN A 174 -18.68 15.44 2.07
CA GLN A 174 -20.07 14.99 1.88
C GLN A 174 -20.37 13.66 2.56
N GLY A 175 -19.47 13.17 3.43
CA GLY A 175 -19.65 11.94 4.21
C GLY A 175 -19.25 10.64 3.51
N VAL A 176 -18.71 10.68 2.28
CA VAL A 176 -18.29 9.46 1.54
C VAL A 176 -17.21 8.68 2.29
N ALA A 177 -16.15 9.40 2.70
CA ALA A 177 -15.07 8.81 3.50
C ALA A 177 -15.60 8.22 4.81
N SER A 178 -16.50 8.92 5.49
CA SER A 178 -17.13 8.45 6.74
C SER A 178 -17.93 7.17 6.53
N GLN A 179 -18.66 7.03 5.42
CA GLN A 179 -19.39 5.80 5.09
C GLN A 179 -18.45 4.61 4.85
N MET A 180 -17.33 4.81 4.15
CA MET A 180 -16.31 3.76 3.97
C MET A 180 -15.58 3.41 5.27
N ILE A 181 -15.39 4.40 6.15
CA ILE A 181 -14.86 4.17 7.50
C ILE A 181 -15.84 3.31 8.30
N GLN A 182 -17.10 3.73 8.35
CA GLN A 182 -18.17 3.04 9.08
C GLN A 182 -18.31 1.60 8.61
N TRP A 183 -18.27 1.36 7.30
CA TRP A 183 -18.31 0.01 6.73
C TRP A 183 -17.24 -0.91 7.33
N GLY A 184 -16.00 -0.42 7.51
CA GLY A 184 -14.93 -1.21 8.09
C GLY A 184 -15.05 -1.39 9.60
N VAL A 185 -15.53 -0.38 10.32
CA VAL A 185 -15.83 -0.46 11.75
C VAL A 185 -16.94 -1.48 12.02
N ASP A 186 -18.03 -1.43 11.27
CA ASP A 186 -19.14 -2.38 11.38
C ASP A 186 -18.66 -3.82 11.14
N ARG A 187 -17.72 -4.02 10.20
CA ARG A 187 -17.08 -5.30 9.91
C ARG A 187 -16.24 -5.79 11.09
N ALA A 188 -15.44 -4.89 11.67
CA ALA A 188 -14.59 -5.17 12.82
C ALA A 188 -15.44 -5.57 14.04
N ASP A 189 -16.53 -4.85 14.30
CA ASP A 189 -17.48 -5.15 15.37
C ASP A 189 -18.18 -6.50 15.15
N ALA A 190 -18.66 -6.77 13.93
CA ALA A 190 -19.31 -8.03 13.59
C ALA A 190 -18.37 -9.24 13.75
N GLU A 191 -17.08 -9.08 13.44
CA GLU A 191 -16.05 -10.12 13.57
C GLU A 191 -15.41 -10.15 14.96
N LYS A 192 -15.75 -9.20 15.86
CA LYS A 192 -15.15 -9.02 17.19
C LYS A 192 -13.63 -8.83 17.14
N ILE A 193 -13.16 -8.07 16.15
CA ILE A 193 -11.76 -7.75 15.91
C ILE A 193 -11.57 -6.25 16.20
N SER A 194 -10.47 -5.87 16.87
CA SER A 194 -10.18 -4.46 17.12
C SER A 194 -9.78 -3.72 15.84
N CYS A 195 -9.98 -2.41 15.74
CA CYS A 195 -9.52 -1.57 14.63
C CYS A 195 -8.88 -0.28 15.15
#